data_AF-A0A2T2R836-F1
#
_entry.id   AF-A0A2T2R836-F1
#
_cell.length_a   1.000
_cell.length_b   1.000
_cell.length_c   1.000
_cell.angle_alpha   90.00
_cell.angle_beta   90.00
_cell.angle_gamma   90.00
#
_symmetry.space_group_name_H-M   'P 1'
#
loop_
_entity.id
_entity.type
_entity.pdbx_description
1 polymer ?
#
loop_
_entity_poly.entity_id
_entity_poly.type
_entity_poly.pdbx_seq_one_letter_code
_entity_poly.pdbx_strand_id
1 'polypeptide(L)'
;MSQFLQQIATKLKFYKKQLLLILIPCFFFSMTALPVYAATSPSDVPDIGEDNTSWVVDQAEVISPINEGKLNDVLKDVADTTGAEMKFVVIRRLNYGETVDSFADNLFKQWYPNPEQRQDKVLLVFDTITNNVALRVGEQLKDRLSEDIAQSVIQDTIGVPIREDNKYNEAFLNASNRLGTVLAGEPDPGPPQVQDDIQVESTFTKAEETDTENSTVWVVGLLVVATIIPMATYFAYVLLTN
;
A
#
# COMPACT_ATOMS: atom_id res chain seq x y z
N MET A 1 17.35 -48.63 43.79
CA MET A 1 17.19 -48.13 42.41
C MET A 1 15.80 -47.52 42.15
N SER A 2 14.70 -48.16 42.59
CA SER A 2 13.32 -47.65 42.42
C SER A 2 13.04 -46.26 43.04
N GLN A 3 13.49 -46.00 44.27
CA GLN A 3 13.20 -44.72 44.95
C GLN A 3 13.90 -43.50 44.34
N PHE A 4 15.08 -43.69 43.74
CA PHE A 4 15.83 -42.61 43.08
C PHE A 4 15.15 -42.17 41.78
N LEU A 5 14.65 -43.13 41.00
CA LEU A 5 13.87 -42.87 39.79
C LEU A 5 12.53 -42.19 40.10
N GLN A 6 11.88 -42.56 41.21
CA GLN A 6 10.66 -41.90 41.66
C GLN A 6 10.89 -40.45 42.11
N GLN A 7 11.99 -40.15 42.81
CA GLN A 7 12.35 -38.77 43.17
C GLN A 7 12.61 -37.90 41.94
N ILE A 8 13.32 -38.43 40.92
CA ILE A 8 13.58 -37.70 39.67
C ILE A 8 12.28 -37.41 38.93
N ALA A 9 11.38 -38.40 38.81
CA ALA A 9 10.08 -38.20 38.16
C ALA A 9 9.21 -37.16 38.87
N THR A 10 9.29 -37.10 40.20
CA THR A 10 8.52 -36.14 41.02
C THR A 10 9.07 -34.72 40.85
N LYS A 11 10.40 -34.57 40.86
CA LYS A 11 11.05 -33.28 40.55
C LYS A 11 10.76 -32.81 39.13
N LEU A 12 10.81 -33.71 38.14
CA LEU A 12 10.52 -33.37 36.74
C LEU A 12 9.07 -32.89 36.55
N LYS A 13 8.09 -33.54 37.20
CA LYS A 13 6.70 -33.08 37.21
C LYS A 13 6.53 -31.71 37.89
N PHE A 14 7.29 -31.44 38.95
CA PHE A 14 7.30 -30.15 39.64
C PHE A 14 7.88 -29.03 38.76
N TYR A 15 9.04 -29.26 38.12
CA TYR A 15 9.63 -28.30 37.18
C TYR A 15 8.76 -28.07 35.95
N LYS A 16 8.12 -29.12 35.40
CA LYS A 16 7.17 -28.98 34.27
C LYS A 16 5.95 -28.15 34.67
N LYS A 17 5.44 -28.30 35.90
CA LYS A 17 4.33 -27.49 36.44
C LYS A 17 4.75 -26.03 36.66
N GLN A 18 5.96 -25.79 37.16
CA GLN A 18 6.51 -24.42 37.32
C GLN A 18 6.76 -23.74 35.97
N LEU A 19 7.29 -24.48 34.99
CA LEU A 19 7.49 -23.98 33.62
C LEU A 19 6.15 -23.61 32.97
N LEU A 20 5.13 -24.47 33.10
CA LEU A 20 3.79 -24.21 32.58
C LEU A 20 3.11 -23.02 33.29
N LEU A 21 3.35 -22.82 34.59
CA LEU A 21 2.88 -21.66 35.36
C LEU A 21 3.51 -20.33 34.92
N ILE A 22 4.71 -20.34 34.36
CA ILE A 22 5.40 -19.14 33.84
C ILE A 22 5.05 -18.90 32.36
N LEU A 23 4.89 -19.97 31.58
CA LEU A 23 4.66 -19.88 30.14
C LEU A 23 3.25 -19.37 29.82
N ILE A 24 2.25 -19.73 30.62
CA ILE A 24 0.87 -19.24 30.48
C ILE A 24 0.76 -17.71 30.60
N PRO A 25 1.24 -17.05 31.69
CA PRO A 25 1.16 -15.59 31.79
C PRO A 25 2.03 -14.88 30.75
N CYS A 26 3.15 -15.47 30.31
CA CYS A 26 3.97 -14.91 29.23
C CYS A 26 3.23 -14.94 27.87
N PHE A 27 2.47 -16.01 27.61
CA PHE A 27 1.61 -16.11 26.44
C PHE A 27 0.44 -15.12 26.50
N PHE A 28 -0.22 -14.96 27.65
CA PHE A 28 -1.27 -13.96 27.82
C PHE A 28 -0.75 -12.52 27.72
N PHE A 29 0.46 -12.23 28.20
CA PHE A 29 1.12 -10.93 28.04
C PHE A 29 1.47 -10.63 26.58
N SER A 30 1.82 -11.65 25.78
CA SER A 30 2.05 -11.47 24.35
C SER A 30 0.77 -11.16 23.55
N MET A 31 -0.41 -11.55 24.06
CA MET A 31 -1.70 -11.31 23.39
C MET A 31 -2.26 -9.89 23.59
N THR A 32 -1.75 -9.12 24.56
CA THR A 32 -2.18 -7.72 24.77
C THR A 32 -1.39 -6.70 23.94
N ALA A 33 -0.43 -7.16 23.13
CA ALA A 33 0.42 -6.31 22.28
C ALA A 33 -0.11 -6.18 20.84
N LEU A 34 -1.39 -6.45 20.59
CA LEU A 34 -1.98 -6.04 19.33
C LEU A 34 -2.21 -4.53 19.39
N PRO A 35 -1.55 -3.71 18.55
CA PRO A 35 -1.92 -2.31 18.44
C PRO A 35 -3.40 -2.28 18.05
N VAL A 36 -4.22 -1.73 18.93
CA VAL A 36 -5.57 -1.32 18.55
C VAL A 36 -5.32 -0.25 17.49
N TYR A 37 -5.49 -0.62 16.21
CA TYR A 37 -5.56 0.34 15.11
C TYR A 37 -6.85 1.13 15.30
N ALA A 38 -6.79 2.08 16.23
CA ALA A 38 -7.83 3.06 16.49
C ALA A 38 -8.06 3.84 15.20
N ALA A 39 -9.29 4.31 15.01
CA ALA A 39 -9.56 5.24 13.93
C ALA A 39 -8.80 6.55 14.21
N THR A 40 -8.21 7.13 13.17
CA THR A 40 -7.47 8.38 13.24
C THR A 40 -8.48 9.53 13.34
N SER A 41 -8.36 10.33 14.39
CA SER A 41 -9.00 11.64 14.48
C SER A 41 -8.04 12.75 14.03
N PRO A 42 -8.54 13.93 13.62
CA PRO A 42 -7.68 15.07 13.28
C PRO A 42 -6.69 15.45 14.40
N SER A 43 -7.05 15.22 15.67
CA SER A 43 -6.17 15.43 16.83
C SER A 43 -5.03 14.42 16.96
N ASP A 44 -5.12 13.27 16.30
CA ASP A 44 -4.06 12.25 16.31
C ASP A 44 -2.98 12.51 15.25
N VAL A 45 -3.23 13.43 14.31
CA VAL A 45 -2.26 13.86 13.30
C VAL A 45 -1.32 14.88 13.94
N PRO A 46 0.01 14.65 13.92
CA PRO A 46 0.99 15.64 14.36
C PRO A 46 0.72 17.00 13.70
N ASP A 47 0.62 18.04 14.53
CA ASP A 47 0.41 19.39 14.04
C ASP A 47 1.72 19.94 13.49
N ILE A 48 1.81 19.94 12.17
CA ILE A 48 2.90 20.56 11.42
C ILE A 48 2.44 21.87 10.77
N GLY A 49 1.27 22.43 11.12
CA GLY A 49 0.65 23.58 10.44
C GLY A 49 1.53 24.82 10.36
N GLU A 50 2.23 25.15 11.45
CA GLU A 50 3.19 26.28 11.52
C GLU A 50 4.65 25.81 11.42
N ASP A 51 4.88 24.51 11.23
CA ASP A 51 6.21 23.94 11.05
C ASP A 51 6.68 24.07 9.59
N ASN A 52 7.90 24.58 9.41
CA ASN A 52 8.56 24.75 8.11
C ASN A 52 9.64 23.69 7.87
N THR A 53 9.79 22.73 8.79
CA THR A 53 10.75 21.62 8.69
C THR A 53 10.10 20.35 8.15
N SER A 54 8.79 20.19 8.31
CA SER A 54 8.02 19.05 7.85
C SER A 54 6.80 19.50 7.05
N TRP A 55 6.62 18.91 5.87
CA TRP A 55 5.55 19.18 4.91
C TRP A 55 4.67 17.96 4.64
N VAL A 56 5.14 16.78 5.06
CA VAL A 56 4.46 15.49 4.86
C VAL A 56 4.28 14.78 6.19
N VAL A 57 3.09 14.26 6.42
CA VAL A 57 2.78 13.33 7.52
C VAL A 57 2.23 12.05 6.93
N ASP A 58 3.01 10.97 6.94
CA ASP A 58 2.54 9.65 6.54
C ASP A 58 2.30 8.76 7.76
N GLN A 59 1.04 8.71 8.21
CA GLN A 59 0.62 7.79 9.28
C GLN A 59 0.29 6.39 8.76
N ALA A 60 0.14 6.23 7.45
CA ALA A 60 -0.15 4.94 6.85
C ALA A 60 1.11 4.14 6.50
N GLU A 61 2.28 4.78 6.54
CA GLU A 61 3.59 4.22 6.19
C GLU A 61 3.59 3.61 4.78
N VAL A 62 3.01 4.32 3.81
CA VAL A 62 2.89 3.89 2.40
C VAL A 62 3.86 4.61 1.47
N ILE A 63 4.42 5.74 1.89
CA ILE A 63 5.45 6.49 1.19
C ILE A 63 6.80 6.01 1.71
N SER A 64 7.74 5.74 0.79
CA SER A 64 9.10 5.36 1.21
C SER A 64 9.83 6.57 1.82
N PRO A 65 10.71 6.38 2.82
CA PRO A 65 11.45 7.48 3.45
C PRO A 65 12.26 8.34 2.46
N ILE A 66 12.76 7.74 1.38
CA ILE A 66 13.48 8.46 0.32
C ILE A 66 12.55 9.44 -0.41
N ASN A 67 11.32 9.01 -0.70
CA ASN A 67 10.35 9.86 -1.38
C ASN A 67 9.67 10.84 -0.42
N GLU A 68 9.52 10.51 0.86
CA GLU A 68 9.15 11.51 1.88
C GLU A 68 10.16 12.65 1.94
N GLY A 69 11.47 12.34 1.92
CA GLY A 69 12.52 13.35 1.85
C GLY A 69 12.39 14.24 0.60
N LYS A 70 12.22 13.61 -0.58
CA LYS A 70 12.00 14.35 -1.83
C LYS A 70 10.75 15.21 -1.80
N LEU A 71 9.63 14.70 -1.26
CA LEU A 71 8.39 15.46 -1.14
C LEU A 71 8.59 16.67 -0.23
N ASN A 72 9.25 16.51 0.91
CA ASN A 72 9.58 17.63 1.79
C ASN A 72 10.43 18.68 1.07
N ASP A 73 11.44 18.27 0.29
CA ASP A 73 12.27 19.19 -0.48
C ASP A 73 11.47 19.95 -1.55
N VAL A 74 10.61 19.25 -2.31
CA VAL A 74 9.77 19.84 -3.37
C VAL A 74 8.75 20.80 -2.76
N LEU A 75 8.02 20.40 -1.71
CA LEU A 75 7.00 21.23 -1.08
C LEU A 75 7.61 22.47 -0.43
N LYS A 76 8.80 22.33 0.15
CA LYS A 76 9.56 23.47 0.67
C LYS A 76 9.96 24.44 -0.43
N ASP A 77 10.49 23.95 -1.56
CA ASP A 77 10.89 24.79 -2.70
C ASP A 77 9.70 25.56 -3.28
N VAL A 78 8.53 24.92 -3.36
CA VAL A 78 7.27 25.56 -3.75
C VAL A 78 6.89 26.67 -2.77
N ALA A 79 6.96 26.43 -1.47
CA ALA A 79 6.67 27.45 -0.46
C ALA A 79 7.65 28.64 -0.54
N ASP A 80 8.94 28.37 -0.67
CA ASP A 80 9.99 29.40 -0.77
C ASP A 80 9.86 30.23 -2.06
N THR A 81 9.45 29.61 -3.18
CA THR A 81 9.36 30.28 -4.49
C THR A 81 8.05 31.02 -4.70
N THR A 82 6.94 30.42 -4.25
CA THR A 82 5.59 30.90 -4.59
C THR A 82 4.89 31.61 -3.43
N GLY A 83 5.36 31.40 -2.19
CA GLY A 83 4.69 31.80 -0.97
C GLY A 83 3.47 30.95 -0.61
N ALA A 84 3.14 29.92 -1.40
CA ALA A 84 2.04 29.01 -1.14
C ALA A 84 2.56 27.78 -0.36
N GLU A 85 2.00 27.54 0.82
CA GLU A 85 2.41 26.42 1.67
C GLU A 85 1.49 25.22 1.47
N MET A 86 2.08 24.08 1.10
CA MET A 86 1.33 22.86 0.81
C MET A 86 1.75 21.72 1.73
N LYS A 87 0.78 21.10 2.40
CA LYS A 87 1.02 20.01 3.34
C LYS A 87 0.25 18.77 2.95
N PHE A 88 0.92 17.62 2.98
CA PHE A 88 0.38 16.32 2.62
C PHE A 88 0.20 15.46 3.86
N VAL A 89 -0.97 14.85 4.00
CA VAL A 89 -1.32 14.00 5.13
C VAL A 89 -1.88 12.69 4.60
N VAL A 90 -1.24 11.60 4.93
CA VAL A 90 -1.66 10.25 4.54
C VAL A 90 -2.07 9.48 5.78
N ILE A 91 -3.32 9.01 5.78
CA ILE A 91 -3.92 8.31 6.90
C ILE A 91 -4.42 6.93 6.49
N ARG A 92 -4.53 6.06 7.48
CA ARG A 92 -4.98 4.69 7.26
C ARG A 92 -6.46 4.46 7.53
N ARG A 93 -7.05 5.13 8.52
CA ARG A 93 -8.44 4.84 8.87
C ARG A 93 -9.11 6.07 9.42
N LEU A 94 -10.25 6.42 8.84
CA LEU A 94 -11.15 7.44 9.36
C LEU A 94 -12.07 6.89 10.45
N ASN A 95 -12.62 7.78 11.27
CA ASN A 95 -13.67 7.41 12.24
C ASN A 95 -14.92 6.93 11.53
N TYR A 96 -15.71 6.11 12.23
CA TYR A 96 -16.96 5.61 11.67
C TYR A 96 -17.91 6.76 11.32
N GLY A 97 -18.33 6.83 10.06
CA GLY A 97 -19.20 7.90 9.55
C GLY A 97 -18.48 9.18 9.14
N GLU A 98 -17.15 9.23 9.24
CA GLU A 98 -16.32 10.35 8.77
C GLU A 98 -15.85 10.11 7.32
N THR A 99 -15.87 11.14 6.50
CA THR A 99 -15.33 11.14 5.13
C THR A 99 -13.99 11.87 5.09
N VAL A 100 -13.17 11.58 4.08
CA VAL A 100 -11.89 12.27 3.87
C VAL A 100 -12.07 13.78 3.76
N ASP A 101 -13.18 14.23 3.16
CA ASP A 101 -13.55 15.64 3.08
C ASP A 101 -13.81 16.25 4.44
N SER A 102 -14.70 15.65 5.24
CA SER A 102 -14.99 16.16 6.58
C SER A 102 -13.76 16.16 7.48
N PHE A 103 -12.90 15.15 7.34
CA PHE A 103 -11.65 15.05 8.06
C PHE A 103 -10.69 16.17 7.65
N ALA A 104 -10.49 16.39 6.35
CA ALA A 104 -9.64 17.46 5.83
C ALA A 104 -10.15 18.85 6.26
N ASP A 105 -11.46 19.08 6.26
CA ASP A 105 -12.05 20.33 6.76
C ASP A 105 -11.76 20.57 8.24
N ASN A 106 -11.85 19.52 9.06
CA ASN A 106 -11.57 19.58 10.48
C ASN A 106 -10.08 19.80 10.73
N LEU A 107 -9.21 19.06 10.01
CA LEU A 107 -7.77 19.18 10.12
C LEU A 107 -7.29 20.57 9.67
N PHE A 108 -7.83 21.10 8.58
CA PHE A 108 -7.48 22.44 8.07
C PHE A 108 -7.90 23.55 9.05
N LYS A 109 -9.02 23.40 9.75
CA LYS A 109 -9.43 24.30 10.84
C LYS A 109 -8.59 24.14 12.10
N GLN A 110 -8.13 22.93 12.39
CA GLN A 110 -7.29 22.66 13.56
C GLN A 110 -5.91 23.27 13.39
N TRP A 111 -5.25 23.03 12.26
CA TRP A 111 -3.93 23.58 11.94
C TRP A 111 -3.97 25.09 11.71
N TYR A 112 -5.05 25.60 11.12
CA TYR A 112 -5.22 27.02 10.83
C TYR A 112 -6.58 27.53 11.35
N PRO A 113 -6.66 27.86 12.64
CA PRO A 113 -7.91 28.30 13.27
C PRO A 113 -8.45 29.60 12.67
N ASN A 114 -7.56 30.53 12.31
CA ASN A 114 -7.95 31.81 11.75
C ASN A 114 -8.11 31.72 10.22
N PRO A 115 -9.20 32.23 9.64
CA PRO A 115 -9.40 32.26 8.18
C PRO A 115 -8.27 32.97 7.42
N GLU A 116 -7.64 33.97 8.04
CA GLU A 116 -6.52 34.71 7.45
C GLU A 116 -5.27 33.85 7.27
N GLN A 117 -5.00 32.90 8.18
CA GLN A 117 -3.89 31.96 8.09
C GLN A 117 -4.08 30.90 7.00
N ARG A 118 -5.28 30.76 6.45
CA ARG A 118 -5.61 29.73 5.45
C ARG A 118 -5.47 30.22 4.02
N GLN A 119 -5.24 31.51 3.81
CA GLN A 119 -5.38 32.11 2.49
C GLN A 119 -4.35 31.58 1.48
N ASP A 120 -3.14 31.33 1.95
CA ASP A 120 -1.95 30.88 1.24
C ASP A 120 -1.65 29.39 1.45
N LYS A 121 -2.57 28.62 2.04
CA LYS A 121 -2.35 27.22 2.41
C LYS A 121 -3.07 26.25 1.48
N VAL A 122 -2.44 25.11 1.24
CA VAL A 122 -3.02 23.94 0.57
C VAL A 122 -2.85 22.72 1.48
N LEU A 123 -3.93 22.00 1.73
CA LEU A 123 -3.89 20.75 2.49
C LEU A 123 -4.41 19.62 1.61
N LEU A 124 -3.60 18.59 1.43
CA LEU A 124 -3.98 17.35 0.77
C LEU A 124 -4.05 16.24 1.81
N VAL A 125 -5.22 15.61 1.93
CA VAL A 125 -5.42 14.46 2.79
C VAL A 125 -5.77 13.25 1.95
N PHE A 126 -5.11 12.13 2.18
CA PHE A 126 -5.38 10.86 1.51
C PHE A 126 -5.70 9.75 2.52
N ASP A 127 -6.80 9.04 2.29
CA ASP A 127 -7.17 7.84 3.04
C ASP A 127 -6.85 6.58 2.24
N THR A 128 -5.92 5.78 2.75
CA THR A 128 -5.49 4.53 2.10
C THR A 128 -6.53 3.41 2.11
N ILE A 129 -7.58 3.48 2.94
CA ILE A 129 -8.63 2.45 2.97
C ILE A 129 -9.71 2.73 1.94
N THR A 130 -10.18 3.97 1.84
CA THR A 130 -11.18 4.35 0.83
C THR A 130 -10.55 4.78 -0.50
N ASN A 131 -9.22 4.95 -0.55
CA ASN A 131 -8.48 5.51 -1.68
C ASN A 131 -9.02 6.87 -2.15
N ASN A 132 -9.62 7.63 -1.22
CA ASN A 132 -10.14 8.96 -1.49
C ASN A 132 -9.12 10.02 -1.09
N VAL A 133 -9.11 11.11 -1.84
CA VAL A 133 -8.30 12.29 -1.59
C VAL A 133 -9.24 13.46 -1.32
N ALA A 134 -8.92 14.28 -0.33
CA ALA A 134 -9.48 15.62 -0.17
C ALA A 134 -8.37 16.65 -0.37
N LEU A 135 -8.63 17.65 -1.22
CA LEU A 135 -7.77 18.82 -1.38
C LEU A 135 -8.50 20.04 -0.83
N ARG A 136 -7.82 20.84 -0.03
CA ARG A 136 -8.31 22.13 0.48
C ARG A 136 -7.35 23.22 0.03
N VAL A 137 -7.91 24.24 -0.62
CA VAL A 137 -7.17 25.33 -1.23
C VAL A 137 -7.60 26.64 -0.59
N GLY A 138 -6.62 27.41 -0.12
CA GLY A 138 -6.82 28.75 0.41
C GLY A 138 -7.38 29.73 -0.60
N GLU A 139 -8.16 30.72 -0.14
CA GLU A 139 -8.86 31.65 -1.03
C GLU A 139 -7.92 32.44 -1.97
N GLN A 140 -6.71 32.81 -1.54
CA GLN A 140 -5.77 33.55 -2.41
C GLN A 140 -5.20 32.67 -3.54
N LEU A 141 -5.23 31.35 -3.38
CA LEU A 141 -4.65 30.41 -4.33
C LEU A 141 -5.66 29.96 -5.38
N LYS A 142 -6.96 30.18 -5.17
CA LYS A 142 -8.03 29.73 -6.09
C LYS A 142 -7.97 30.36 -7.48
N ASP A 143 -7.37 31.55 -7.60
CA ASP A 143 -7.16 32.22 -8.88
C ASP A 143 -6.16 31.46 -9.76
N ARG A 144 -5.20 30.76 -9.16
CA ARG A 144 -4.18 29.95 -9.85
C ARG A 144 -4.58 28.48 -9.91
N LEU A 145 -4.98 27.94 -8.75
CA LEU A 145 -5.43 26.57 -8.57
C LEU A 145 -6.97 26.54 -8.53
N SER A 146 -7.58 26.48 -9.71
CA SER A 146 -9.03 26.40 -9.85
C SER A 146 -9.59 25.06 -9.36
N GLU A 147 -10.90 25.03 -9.09
CA GLU A 147 -11.61 23.81 -8.67
C GLU A 147 -11.45 22.67 -9.71
N ASP A 148 -11.47 23.00 -11.00
CA ASP A 148 -11.31 22.01 -12.07
C ASP A 148 -9.91 21.37 -12.05
N ILE A 149 -8.86 22.16 -11.80
CA ILE A 149 -7.49 21.65 -11.67
C ILE A 149 -7.36 20.81 -10.39
N ALA A 150 -7.88 21.29 -9.27
CA ALA A 150 -7.91 20.56 -8.01
C ALA A 150 -8.58 19.18 -8.19
N GLN A 151 -9.72 19.15 -8.87
CA GLN A 151 -10.46 17.92 -9.15
C GLN A 151 -9.68 16.98 -10.08
N SER A 152 -9.02 17.51 -11.13
CA SER A 152 -8.17 16.70 -12.01
C SER A 152 -6.94 16.15 -11.30
N VAL A 153 -6.36 16.89 -10.36
CA VAL A 153 -5.24 16.37 -9.53
C VAL A 153 -5.72 15.19 -8.68
N ILE A 154 -6.90 15.30 -8.06
CA ILE A 154 -7.51 14.21 -7.27
C ILE A 154 -7.81 12.99 -8.15
N GLN A 155 -8.52 13.19 -9.26
CA GLN A 155 -9.05 12.07 -10.07
C GLN A 155 -8.00 11.41 -10.96
N ASP A 156 -7.13 12.22 -11.57
CA ASP A 156 -6.22 11.77 -12.61
C ASP A 156 -4.81 11.61 -12.05
N THR A 157 -4.24 12.67 -11.45
CA THR A 157 -2.83 12.65 -11.01
C THR A 157 -2.58 11.71 -9.85
N ILE A 158 -3.50 11.68 -8.87
CA ILE A 158 -3.41 10.74 -7.75
C ILE A 158 -4.27 9.51 -8.04
N GLY A 159 -5.51 9.69 -8.48
CA GLY A 159 -6.45 8.59 -8.62
C GLY A 159 -6.01 7.49 -9.60
N VAL A 160 -5.34 7.81 -10.71
CA VAL A 160 -4.87 6.79 -11.68
C VAL A 160 -3.78 5.88 -11.09
N PRO A 161 -2.62 6.39 -10.63
CA PRO A 161 -1.56 5.53 -10.08
C PRO A 161 -2.00 4.72 -8.85
N ILE A 162 -2.94 5.25 -8.05
CA ILE A 162 -3.52 4.51 -6.92
C ILE A 162 -4.38 3.34 -7.40
N ARG A 163 -5.22 3.52 -8.43
CA ARG A 163 -6.08 2.46 -8.98
C ARG A 163 -5.31 1.38 -9.74
N GLU A 164 -4.18 1.72 -10.35
CA GLU A 164 -3.38 0.77 -11.12
C GLU A 164 -2.66 -0.25 -10.22
N ASP A 165 -1.81 0.22 -9.31
CA ASP A 165 -0.97 -0.65 -8.48
C ASP A 165 -0.58 0.00 -7.15
N ASN A 166 -1.47 0.85 -6.60
CA ASN A 166 -1.20 1.60 -5.37
C ASN A 166 0.17 2.31 -5.39
N LYS A 167 0.51 2.95 -6.53
CA LYS A 167 1.81 3.61 -6.72
C LYS A 167 1.86 4.93 -5.94
N TYR A 168 1.79 4.88 -4.61
CA TYR A 168 1.70 6.04 -3.71
C TYR A 168 2.83 7.04 -3.95
N ASN A 169 4.06 6.55 -4.02
CA ASN A 169 5.24 7.38 -4.24
C ASN A 169 5.12 8.21 -5.54
N GLU A 170 4.71 7.56 -6.63
CA GLU A 170 4.52 8.23 -7.92
C GLU A 170 3.34 9.22 -7.85
N ALA A 171 2.22 8.80 -7.27
CA ALA A 171 1.02 9.62 -7.12
C ALA A 171 1.32 10.95 -6.40
N PHE A 172 1.96 10.89 -5.23
CA PHE A 172 2.25 12.09 -4.44
C PHE A 172 3.35 12.94 -5.06
N LEU A 173 4.39 12.35 -5.67
CA LEU A 173 5.43 13.12 -6.35
C LEU A 173 4.84 13.86 -7.57
N ASN A 174 4.05 13.18 -8.40
CA ASN A 174 3.39 13.81 -9.54
C ASN A 174 2.41 14.90 -9.10
N ALA A 175 1.66 14.68 -8.01
CA ALA A 175 0.78 15.70 -7.44
C ALA A 175 1.57 16.92 -6.93
N SER A 176 2.66 16.71 -6.19
CA SER A 176 3.50 17.81 -5.68
C SER A 176 4.09 18.64 -6.81
N ASN A 177 4.59 18.01 -7.88
CA ASN A 177 5.15 18.69 -9.03
C ASN A 177 4.06 19.47 -9.79
N ARG A 178 2.95 18.84 -10.13
CA ARG A 178 1.85 19.49 -10.87
C ARG A 178 1.27 20.66 -10.10
N LEU A 179 0.96 20.46 -8.82
CA LEU A 179 0.43 21.54 -7.98
C LEU A 179 1.47 22.65 -7.79
N GLY A 180 2.76 22.31 -7.62
CA GLY A 180 3.85 23.28 -7.54
C GLY A 180 3.94 24.17 -8.79
N THR A 181 3.89 23.58 -9.98
CA THR A 181 3.86 24.30 -11.27
C THR A 181 2.67 25.26 -11.35
N VAL A 182 1.46 24.78 -11.02
CA VAL A 182 0.24 25.62 -11.06
C VAL A 182 0.31 26.76 -10.05
N LEU A 183 0.81 26.51 -8.83
CA LEU A 183 0.96 27.53 -7.79
C LEU A 183 2.03 28.57 -8.13
N ALA A 184 3.07 28.18 -8.87
CA ALA A 184 4.06 29.09 -9.45
C ALA A 184 3.48 30.02 -10.54
N GLY A 185 2.23 29.78 -10.96
CA GLY A 185 1.57 30.55 -12.02
C GLY A 185 1.97 30.11 -13.42
N GLU A 186 2.61 28.96 -13.55
CA GLU A 186 2.90 28.33 -14.84
C GLU A 186 1.65 27.62 -15.38
N PRO A 187 1.55 27.41 -16.71
CA PRO A 187 0.45 26.64 -17.29
C PRO A 187 0.38 25.22 -16.70
N ASP A 188 -0.83 24.74 -16.38
CA ASP A 188 -1.03 23.37 -15.89
C ASP A 188 -0.46 22.35 -16.90
N PRO A 189 0.52 21.52 -16.52
CA PRO A 189 1.09 20.49 -17.39
C PRO A 189 0.07 19.37 -17.69
N GLY A 190 -1.05 19.33 -16.95
CA GLY A 190 -2.05 18.29 -17.03
C GLY A 190 -1.67 17.02 -16.27
N PRO A 191 -2.54 16.00 -16.27
CA PRO A 191 -2.23 14.72 -15.65
C PRO A 191 -0.97 14.09 -16.28
N PRO A 192 -0.14 13.40 -15.48
CA PRO A 192 0.99 12.66 -16.00
C PRO A 192 0.50 11.67 -17.05
N GLN A 193 1.15 11.67 -18.22
CA GLN A 193 0.89 10.68 -19.25
C GLN A 193 1.38 9.34 -18.68
N VAL A 194 0.46 8.38 -18.49
CA VAL A 194 0.82 7.01 -18.14
C VAL A 194 1.71 6.52 -19.28
N GLN A 195 3.02 6.48 -19.04
CA GLN A 195 3.90 5.72 -19.90
C GLN A 195 3.49 4.28 -19.64
N ASP A 196 2.71 3.75 -20.56
CA ASP A 196 2.57 2.33 -20.83
C ASP A 196 3.98 1.80 -21.20
N ASP A 197 4.91 1.80 -20.24
CA ASP A 197 6.03 0.87 -20.24
C ASP A 197 5.42 -0.48 -19.82
N ILE A 198 4.47 -0.95 -20.63
CA ILE A 198 4.18 -2.35 -20.69
C ILE A 198 5.44 -2.91 -21.31
N GLN A 199 6.39 -3.29 -20.46
CA GLN A 199 7.10 -4.51 -20.70
C GLN A 199 6.04 -5.60 -20.74
N VAL A 200 5.40 -5.71 -21.91
CA VAL A 200 4.82 -6.93 -22.38
C VAL A 200 6.04 -7.82 -22.57
N GLU A 201 6.62 -8.30 -21.47
CA GLU A 201 7.02 -9.69 -21.48
C GLU A 201 5.73 -10.43 -21.74
N SER A 202 5.44 -10.60 -23.02
CA SER A 202 4.44 -11.51 -23.49
C SER A 202 4.81 -12.84 -22.86
N THR A 203 4.13 -13.18 -21.75
CA THR A 203 4.05 -14.57 -21.29
C THR A 203 3.29 -15.41 -22.34
N PHE A 204 2.77 -14.78 -23.41
CA PHE A 204 2.58 -15.44 -24.69
C PHE A 204 3.95 -15.82 -25.25
N THR A 205 4.37 -17.06 -24.97
CA THR A 205 5.22 -17.81 -25.90
C THR A 205 4.74 -17.52 -27.32
N LYS A 206 5.62 -16.88 -28.10
CA LYS A 206 5.45 -16.67 -29.54
C LYS A 206 4.94 -18.00 -30.13
N ALA A 207 3.82 -17.98 -30.86
CA ALA A 207 3.19 -19.20 -31.40
C ALA A 207 4.14 -20.03 -32.30
N GLU A 208 5.30 -19.48 -32.64
CA GLU A 208 6.36 -20.10 -33.42
C GLU A 208 7.27 -21.06 -32.63
N GLU A 209 7.26 -21.02 -31.28
CA GLU A 209 8.03 -21.94 -30.42
C GLU A 209 7.15 -22.84 -29.53
N THR A 210 5.90 -23.10 -29.95
CA THR A 210 5.19 -24.27 -29.37
C THR A 210 5.72 -25.51 -30.08
N ASP A 211 6.71 -26.14 -29.46
CA ASP A 211 7.29 -27.43 -29.82
C ASP A 211 6.20 -28.53 -29.88
N THR A 212 5.50 -28.55 -31.00
CA THR A 212 4.44 -29.51 -31.32
C THR A 212 5.05 -30.88 -31.65
N GLU A 213 6.35 -30.92 -31.98
CA GLU A 213 7.08 -32.16 -32.23
C GLU A 213 7.21 -33.01 -30.95
N ASN A 214 7.66 -32.42 -29.84
CA ASN A 214 7.84 -33.21 -28.61
C ASN A 214 6.51 -33.74 -28.04
N SER A 215 5.46 -32.91 -28.06
CA SER A 215 4.14 -33.33 -27.56
C SER A 215 3.52 -34.48 -28.37
N THR A 216 3.67 -34.46 -29.69
CA THR A 216 3.15 -35.53 -30.56
C THR A 216 3.89 -36.85 -30.34
N VAL A 217 5.21 -36.80 -30.13
CA VAL A 217 6.04 -37.98 -29.85
C VAL A 217 5.62 -38.67 -28.55
N TRP A 218 5.37 -37.89 -27.48
CA TRP A 218 4.89 -38.44 -26.21
C TRP A 218 3.50 -39.07 -26.32
N VAL A 219 2.56 -38.42 -27.02
CA VAL A 219 1.20 -38.96 -27.21
C VAL A 219 1.22 -40.27 -28.00
N VAL A 220 1.98 -40.33 -29.10
CA VAL A 220 2.11 -41.56 -29.90
C VAL A 220 2.78 -42.67 -29.10
N GLY A 221 3.85 -42.37 -28.36
CA GLY A 221 4.51 -43.35 -27.49
C GLY A 221 3.57 -43.94 -26.45
N LEU A 222 2.78 -43.08 -25.79
CA LEU A 222 1.82 -43.50 -24.77
C LEU A 222 0.70 -44.35 -25.37
N LEU A 223 0.22 -44.03 -26.58
CA LEU A 223 -0.78 -44.82 -27.30
C LEU A 223 -0.29 -46.23 -27.67
N VAL A 224 0.95 -46.35 -28.15
CA VAL A 224 1.54 -47.65 -28.49
C VAL A 224 1.67 -48.53 -27.25
N VAL A 225 2.19 -47.97 -26.15
CA VAL A 225 2.32 -48.68 -24.88
C VAL A 225 0.95 -49.10 -24.34
N ALA A 226 -0.04 -48.20 -24.38
CA ALA A 226 -1.41 -48.48 -23.96
C ALA A 226 -2.09 -49.60 -24.78
N THR A 227 -1.66 -49.80 -26.03
CA THR A 227 -2.23 -50.84 -26.92
C THR A 227 -1.51 -52.18 -26.76
N ILE A 228 -0.18 -52.15 -26.58
CA ILE A 228 0.63 -53.37 -26.51
C ILE A 228 0.49 -54.04 -25.14
N ILE A 229 0.48 -53.28 -24.04
CA ILE A 229 0.43 -53.86 -22.68
C ILE A 229 -0.80 -54.77 -22.50
N PRO A 230 -2.04 -54.36 -22.83
CA PRO A 230 -3.22 -55.19 -22.66
C PRO A 230 -3.19 -56.49 -23.48
N MET A 231 -2.65 -56.45 -24.71
CA MET A 231 -2.54 -57.67 -25.51
C MET A 231 -1.42 -58.57 -25.02
N ALA A 232 -0.28 -58.02 -24.60
CA ALA A 232 0.79 -58.80 -24.01
C ALA A 232 0.35 -59.48 -22.70
N THR A 233 -0.37 -58.76 -21.84
CA THR A 233 -0.92 -59.35 -20.61
C THR A 233 -2.00 -60.39 -20.91
N TYR A 234 -2.87 -60.16 -21.90
CA TYR A 234 -3.84 -61.15 -22.35
C TYR A 234 -3.18 -62.44 -22.87
N PHE A 235 -2.20 -62.34 -23.78
CA PHE A 235 -1.52 -63.51 -24.32
C PHE A 235 -0.68 -64.24 -23.26
N ALA A 236 -0.02 -63.51 -22.35
CA ALA A 236 0.69 -64.13 -21.23
C ALA A 236 -0.28 -64.89 -20.31
N TYR A 237 -1.45 -64.32 -20.03
CA TYR A 237 -2.49 -65.01 -19.27
C TYR A 237 -2.94 -66.29 -19.97
N VAL A 238 -3.29 -66.22 -21.26
CA VAL A 238 -3.72 -67.39 -22.06
C VAL A 238 -2.64 -68.47 -22.15
N LEU A 239 -1.36 -68.11 -22.31
CA LEU A 239 -0.24 -69.06 -22.34
C LEU A 239 0.03 -69.72 -20.98
N LEU A 240 -0.19 -69.01 -19.87
CA LEU A 240 0.00 -69.53 -18.51
C LEU A 240 -1.19 -70.35 -18.00
N THR A 241 -2.36 -70.22 -18.62
CA THR A 241 -3.59 -70.94 -18.21
C THR A 241 -4.01 -72.07 -19.15
N ASN A 242 -3.32 -72.26 -20.28
CA ASN A 242 -3.33 -73.48 -21.10
C ASN A 242 -2.11 -74.36 -20.80
#